data_AF-A0A9E7HQ22-F1
#
_entry.id   AF-A0A9E7HQ22-F1
#
_cell.length_a   1.000
_cell.length_b   1.000
_cell.length_c   1.000
_cell.angle_alpha   90.00
_cell.angle_beta   90.00
_cell.angle_gamma   90.00
#
_symmetry.space_group_name_H-M   'P 1'
#
loop_
_entity.id
_entity.type
_entity.pdbx_description
1 polymer ?
#
loop_
_entity_poly.entity_id
_entity_poly.type
_entity_poly.pdbx_seq_one_letter_code
_entity_poly.pdbx_strand_id
1 'polypeptide(L)'
;MFGHEVAERIKELYCDAFLTAHFEVPGEMFSLTMEAKRRGMGVVGSTQNILDFIKNWVQEALDRDTDDHLQFVLGTESGMLTSIVAAVRGLLGSREFRCKIKVEIAFPVSSDSVSRTSVNGSQGPNSAVPSDITELAVVPGVATGEGCSIHGGCTSCPYMKINSLNSLLRVCQQLPSKDRHPVPMKLTVTPGGKPVVDIGCEPILHEALLGNKKIT
;
A
#
# COMPACT_ATOMS: atom_id res chain seq x y z
N MET A 1 0.42 1.66 -15.44
CA MET A 1 -0.45 0.94 -14.47
C MET A 1 -1.76 1.69 -14.23
N PHE A 2 -1.73 2.97 -13.85
CA PHE A 2 -2.93 3.80 -13.65
C PHE A 2 -3.16 4.81 -14.79
N GLY A 3 -2.77 4.42 -16.01
CA GLY A 3 -2.89 5.29 -17.18
C GLY A 3 -4.32 5.44 -17.67
N HIS A 4 -4.49 6.21 -18.73
CA HIS A 4 -5.80 6.56 -19.29
C HIS A 4 -6.75 5.36 -19.48
N GLU A 5 -6.27 4.26 -20.08
CA GLU A 5 -7.09 3.06 -20.33
C GLU A 5 -7.64 2.42 -19.06
N VAL A 6 -6.84 2.38 -17.99
CA VAL A 6 -7.26 1.82 -16.70
C VAL A 6 -8.26 2.75 -16.03
N ALA A 7 -8.05 4.07 -16.11
CA ALA A 7 -8.98 5.06 -15.59
C ALA A 7 -10.35 5.01 -16.30
N GLU A 8 -10.37 4.89 -17.63
CA GLU A 8 -11.62 4.72 -18.39
C GLU A 8 -12.34 3.42 -18.01
N ARG A 9 -11.60 2.31 -17.88
CA ARG A 9 -12.21 1.03 -17.48
C ARG A 9 -12.77 1.05 -16.06
N ILE A 10 -12.15 1.81 -15.15
CA ILE A 10 -12.69 2.04 -13.79
C ILE A 10 -14.00 2.85 -13.88
N LYS A 11 -14.08 3.87 -14.74
CA LYS A 11 -15.32 4.64 -14.93
C LYS A 11 -16.45 3.76 -15.45
N GLU A 12 -16.17 2.81 -16.34
CA GLU A 12 -17.18 1.92 -16.91
C GLU A 12 -17.63 0.82 -15.94
N LEU A 13 -16.70 0.19 -15.22
CA LEU A 13 -16.98 -1.01 -14.41
C LEU A 13 -17.18 -0.74 -12.92
N TYR A 14 -16.69 0.40 -12.43
CA TYR A 14 -16.64 0.76 -11.01
C TYR A 14 -17.11 2.22 -10.81
N CYS A 15 -18.14 2.65 -11.53
CA CYS A 15 -18.68 4.02 -11.45
C CYS A 15 -19.18 4.41 -10.06
N ASP A 16 -19.69 3.43 -9.31
CA ASP A 16 -20.31 3.59 -7.99
C ASP A 16 -19.37 3.16 -6.85
N ALA A 17 -18.10 2.86 -7.17
CA ALA A 17 -17.12 2.44 -6.20
C ALA A 17 -16.45 3.63 -5.51
N PHE A 18 -15.96 3.37 -4.29
CA PHE A 18 -15.11 4.29 -3.57
C PHE A 18 -13.71 4.30 -4.17
N LEU A 19 -13.26 5.45 -4.65
CA LEU A 19 -11.96 5.59 -5.31
C LEU A 19 -10.90 6.13 -4.35
N THR A 20 -9.71 5.55 -4.40
CA THR A 20 -8.59 5.99 -3.58
C THR A 20 -7.36 6.24 -4.44
N ALA A 21 -6.55 7.25 -4.11
CA ALA A 21 -5.30 7.52 -4.81
C ALA A 21 -4.22 8.02 -3.84
N HIS A 22 -3.03 7.45 -3.95
CA HIS A 22 -1.83 7.94 -3.31
C HIS A 22 -1.31 9.18 -4.05
N PHE A 23 -0.61 10.07 -3.34
CA PHE A 23 -0.02 11.29 -3.95
C PHE A 23 0.94 11.02 -5.11
N GLU A 24 1.48 9.80 -5.18
CA GLU A 24 2.46 9.38 -6.19
C GLU A 24 1.81 8.77 -7.45
N VAL A 25 0.48 8.63 -7.49
CA VAL A 25 -0.23 8.02 -8.62
C VAL A 25 -0.29 8.99 -9.82
N PRO A 26 -0.15 8.48 -11.06
CA PRO A 26 -0.30 9.27 -12.29
C PRO A 26 -1.61 10.08 -12.38
N GLY A 27 -1.54 11.16 -13.16
CA GLY A 27 -2.55 12.24 -13.20
C GLY A 27 -3.97 11.80 -13.56
N GLU A 28 -4.17 10.76 -14.37
CA GLU A 28 -5.50 10.31 -14.81
C GLU A 28 -6.29 9.69 -13.66
N MET A 29 -5.70 8.72 -12.95
CA MET A 29 -6.33 8.11 -11.77
C MET A 29 -6.42 9.09 -10.60
N PHE A 30 -5.44 9.98 -10.45
CA PHE A 30 -5.50 11.07 -9.48
C PHE A 30 -6.70 11.98 -9.76
N SER A 31 -6.90 12.39 -11.01
CA SER A 31 -8.01 13.27 -11.43
C SER A 31 -9.36 12.59 -11.24
N LEU A 32 -9.47 11.32 -11.63
CA LEU A 32 -10.66 10.52 -11.42
C LEU A 32 -11.02 10.42 -9.92
N THR A 33 -10.03 10.20 -9.08
CA THR A 33 -10.21 10.13 -7.63
C THR A 33 -10.58 11.48 -7.03
N MET A 34 -10.00 12.58 -7.52
CA MET A 34 -10.38 13.94 -7.09
C MET A 34 -11.84 14.24 -7.43
N GLU A 35 -12.34 13.76 -8.56
CA GLU A 35 -13.75 13.87 -8.91
C GLU A 35 -14.64 13.06 -7.98
N ALA A 36 -14.27 11.82 -7.65
CA ALA A 36 -14.99 11.00 -6.67
C ALA A 36 -14.96 11.62 -5.26
N LYS A 37 -13.83 12.21 -4.87
CA LYS A 37 -13.68 12.94 -3.59
C LYS A 37 -14.66 14.10 -3.48
N ARG A 38 -14.91 14.86 -4.56
CA ARG A 38 -15.93 15.94 -4.57
C ARG A 38 -17.34 15.40 -4.30
N ARG A 39 -17.60 14.14 -4.62
CA ARG A 39 -18.87 13.43 -4.36
C ARG A 39 -18.90 12.72 -3.00
N GLY A 40 -17.85 12.84 -2.18
CA GLY A 40 -17.69 12.08 -0.93
C GLY A 40 -17.31 10.61 -1.13
N MET A 41 -17.13 10.17 -2.37
CA MET A 41 -16.84 8.78 -2.74
C MET A 41 -15.36 8.55 -3.05
N GLY A 42 -14.46 9.39 -2.53
CA GLY A 42 -13.04 9.13 -2.72
C GLY A 42 -12.10 9.91 -1.81
N VAL A 43 -10.85 9.44 -1.78
CA VAL A 43 -9.78 10.02 -0.98
C VAL A 43 -8.50 10.09 -1.79
N VAL A 44 -7.83 11.24 -1.70
CA VAL A 44 -6.47 11.44 -2.19
C VAL A 44 -5.61 11.80 -1.00
N GLY A 45 -4.55 11.03 -0.76
CA GLY A 45 -3.76 11.18 0.46
C GLY A 45 -2.55 10.25 0.56
N SER A 46 -1.97 10.24 1.75
CA SER A 46 -0.98 9.24 2.14
C SER A 46 -1.63 7.86 2.27
N THR A 47 -0.79 6.86 2.33
CA THR A 47 -1.12 5.50 2.73
C THR A 47 -2.06 5.41 3.94
N GLN A 48 -1.81 6.22 4.98
CA GLN A 48 -2.64 6.24 6.18
C GLN A 48 -4.04 6.80 5.91
N ASN A 49 -4.13 7.86 5.10
CA ASN A 49 -5.43 8.45 4.75
C ASN A 49 -6.31 7.48 3.97
N ILE A 50 -5.72 6.70 3.06
CA ILE A 50 -6.43 5.65 2.32
C ILE A 50 -6.96 4.59 3.29
N LEU A 51 -6.13 4.12 4.22
CA LEU A 51 -6.52 3.11 5.21
C LEU A 51 -7.65 3.61 6.11
N ASP A 52 -7.55 4.83 6.63
CA ASP A 52 -8.55 5.42 7.51
C ASP A 52 -9.88 5.63 6.78
N PHE A 53 -9.83 6.09 5.53
CA PHE A 53 -11.03 6.25 4.70
C PHE A 53 -11.79 4.93 4.52
N ILE A 54 -11.09 3.84 4.18
CA ILE A 54 -11.70 2.51 4.02
C ILE A 54 -12.29 2.03 5.35
N LYS A 55 -11.55 2.17 6.46
CA LYS A 55 -12.03 1.79 7.78
C LYS A 55 -13.30 2.53 8.17
N ASN A 56 -13.36 3.84 7.92
CA ASN A 56 -14.51 4.65 8.27
C ASN A 56 -15.77 4.20 7.52
N TRP A 57 -15.70 3.96 6.21
CA TRP A 57 -16.84 3.48 5.43
C TRP A 57 -17.28 2.06 5.82
N VAL A 58 -16.33 1.16 6.09
CA VAL A 58 -16.65 -0.18 6.59
C VAL A 58 -17.30 -0.10 7.96
N GLN A 59 -16.79 0.73 8.87
CA GLN A 59 -17.38 0.92 10.19
C GLN A 59 -18.78 1.52 10.10
N GLU A 60 -18.99 2.53 9.25
CA GLU A 60 -20.30 3.12 9.05
C GLU A 60 -21.32 2.09 8.53
N ALA A 61 -20.93 1.24 7.57
CA ALA A 61 -21.80 0.17 7.08
C ALA A 61 -22.13 -0.84 8.19
N LEU A 62 -21.15 -1.19 9.04
CA LEU A 62 -21.36 -2.06 10.21
C LEU A 62 -22.31 -1.43 11.23
N ASP A 63 -22.21 -0.12 11.44
CA ASP A 63 -23.04 0.61 12.39
C ASP A 63 -24.50 0.74 11.89
N ARG A 64 -24.73 0.75 10.56
CA ARG A 64 -26.08 0.72 9.97
C ARG A 64 -26.80 -0.62 10.18
N ASP A 65 -26.07 -1.72 10.40
CA ASP A 65 -26.58 -3.10 10.54
C ASP A 65 -27.55 -3.52 9.40
N THR A 66 -27.25 -3.13 8.16
CA THR A 66 -28.01 -3.50 6.95
C THR A 66 -27.10 -4.22 5.95
N ASP A 67 -27.68 -5.12 5.15
CA ASP A 67 -26.96 -5.78 4.07
C ASP A 67 -26.39 -4.73 3.10
N ASP A 68 -25.09 -4.83 2.82
CA ASP A 68 -24.37 -3.81 2.04
C ASP A 68 -23.22 -4.45 1.23
N HIS A 69 -22.87 -3.81 0.12
CA HIS A 69 -21.75 -4.19 -0.73
C HIS A 69 -20.87 -2.98 -1.02
N LEU A 70 -19.77 -2.85 -0.27
CA LEU A 70 -18.82 -1.78 -0.45
C LEU A 70 -17.74 -2.18 -1.45
N GLN A 71 -17.54 -1.39 -2.49
CA GLN A 71 -16.50 -1.61 -3.49
C GLN A 71 -15.46 -0.49 -3.38
N PHE A 72 -14.18 -0.86 -3.24
CA PHE A 72 -13.07 0.08 -3.14
C PHE A 72 -12.08 -0.16 -4.27
N VAL A 73 -11.70 0.90 -4.99
CA VAL A 73 -10.66 0.87 -6.01
C VAL A 73 -9.39 1.52 -5.47
N LEU A 74 -8.28 0.77 -5.52
CA LEU A 74 -7.02 1.16 -4.91
C LEU A 74 -6.02 1.76 -5.92
N GLY A 75 -5.83 3.07 -5.87
CA GLY A 75 -4.70 3.75 -6.52
C GLY A 75 -3.52 3.86 -5.57
N THR A 76 -2.79 2.78 -5.30
CA THR A 76 -1.61 2.82 -4.41
C THR A 76 -0.59 1.73 -4.80
N GLU A 77 0.55 1.67 -4.11
CA GLU A 77 1.47 0.54 -4.20
C GLU A 77 0.79 -0.76 -3.72
N SER A 78 1.06 -1.89 -4.41
CA SER A 78 0.52 -3.22 -4.09
C SER A 78 0.88 -3.70 -2.67
N GLY A 79 2.00 -3.20 -2.11
CA GLY A 79 2.43 -3.50 -0.75
C GLY A 79 1.39 -3.15 0.32
N MET A 80 0.47 -2.23 0.01
CA MET A 80 -0.60 -1.84 0.93
C MET A 80 -1.80 -2.77 0.97
N LEU A 81 -1.98 -3.61 -0.05
CA LEU A 81 -3.16 -4.46 -0.17
C LEU A 81 -3.31 -5.39 1.04
N THR A 82 -2.22 -6.03 1.47
CA THR A 82 -2.24 -6.93 2.63
C THR A 82 -2.65 -6.22 3.92
N SER A 83 -2.12 -5.02 4.16
CA SER A 83 -2.45 -4.22 5.36
C SER A 83 -3.91 -3.77 5.36
N ILE A 84 -4.43 -3.35 4.20
CA ILE A 84 -5.83 -2.94 4.04
C ILE A 84 -6.75 -4.14 4.27
N VAL A 85 -6.49 -5.27 3.61
CA VAL A 85 -7.29 -6.50 3.76
C VAL A 85 -7.27 -6.98 5.21
N ALA A 86 -6.11 -6.98 5.87
CA ALA A 86 -6.00 -7.35 7.28
C ALA A 86 -6.83 -6.44 8.19
N ALA A 87 -6.80 -5.12 7.95
CA ALA A 87 -7.59 -4.16 8.71
C ALA A 87 -9.10 -4.37 8.51
N VAL A 88 -9.56 -4.54 7.26
CA VAL A 88 -10.98 -4.79 6.94
C VAL A 88 -11.45 -6.10 7.56
N ARG A 89 -10.66 -7.18 7.46
CA ARG A 89 -10.97 -8.45 8.13
C ARG A 89 -11.06 -8.31 9.65
N GLY A 90 -10.19 -7.50 10.25
CA GLY A 90 -10.24 -7.18 11.67
C GLY A 90 -11.55 -6.50 12.09
N LEU A 91 -12.06 -5.57 11.27
CA LEU A 91 -13.35 -4.91 11.53
C LEU A 91 -14.52 -5.88 11.37
N LEU A 92 -14.59 -6.62 10.27
CA LEU A 92 -15.66 -7.58 9.99
C LEU A 92 -15.70 -8.74 11.00
N GLY A 93 -14.55 -9.14 11.55
CA GLY A 93 -14.44 -10.22 12.54
C GLY A 93 -14.57 -9.77 14.00
N SER A 94 -14.75 -8.47 14.26
CA SER A 94 -14.74 -7.93 15.63
C SER A 94 -15.99 -8.24 16.44
N ARG A 95 -17.12 -8.53 15.77
CA ARG A 95 -18.42 -8.74 16.40
C ARG A 95 -19.32 -9.60 15.50
N GLU A 96 -20.31 -10.26 16.08
CA GLU A 96 -21.40 -10.87 15.31
C GLU A 96 -22.39 -9.78 14.88
N PHE A 97 -22.55 -9.64 13.56
CA PHE A 97 -23.52 -8.74 12.93
C PHE A 97 -24.67 -9.56 12.36
N ARG A 98 -25.87 -8.98 12.32
CA ARG A 98 -27.03 -9.67 11.71
C ARG A 98 -27.10 -9.47 10.21
N CYS A 99 -26.50 -8.38 9.73
CA CYS A 99 -26.37 -8.06 8.33
C CYS A 99 -25.20 -8.77 7.65
N LYS A 100 -25.34 -8.94 6.34
CA LYS A 100 -24.30 -9.47 5.46
C LYS A 100 -23.62 -8.32 4.74
N ILE A 101 -22.47 -7.90 5.26
CA ILE A 101 -21.63 -6.89 4.61
C ILE A 101 -20.58 -7.58 3.76
N LYS A 102 -20.57 -7.24 2.47
CA LYS A 102 -19.54 -7.67 1.53
C LYS A 102 -18.62 -6.48 1.23
N VAL A 103 -17.32 -6.71 1.30
CA VAL A 103 -16.32 -5.70 0.92
C VAL A 103 -15.51 -6.26 -0.25
N GLU A 104 -15.56 -5.56 -1.38
CA GLU A 104 -14.74 -5.82 -2.56
C GLU A 104 -13.62 -4.79 -2.63
N ILE A 105 -12.39 -5.27 -2.80
CA ILE A 105 -11.21 -4.42 -2.96
C ILE A 105 -10.60 -4.73 -4.32
N ALA A 106 -10.79 -3.82 -5.25
CA ALA A 106 -10.24 -3.88 -6.59
C ALA A 106 -8.88 -3.17 -6.61
N PHE A 107 -7.84 -3.90 -7.01
CA PHE A 107 -6.52 -3.34 -7.28
C PHE A 107 -6.31 -3.30 -8.80
N PRO A 108 -6.61 -2.18 -9.47
CA PRO A 108 -6.55 -2.11 -10.92
C PRO A 108 -5.10 -2.09 -11.39
N VAL A 109 -4.78 -3.01 -12.29
CA VAL A 109 -3.46 -3.12 -12.91
C VAL A 109 -3.59 -3.24 -14.41
N SER A 110 -2.62 -2.71 -15.14
CA SER A 110 -2.48 -3.05 -16.56
C SER A 110 -2.16 -4.55 -16.67
N SER A 111 -2.65 -5.20 -17.73
CA SER A 111 -2.33 -6.60 -18.05
C SER A 111 -0.82 -6.85 -18.15
N ASP A 112 -0.06 -5.84 -18.58
CA ASP A 112 1.40 -5.93 -18.72
C ASP A 112 2.14 -5.92 -17.38
N SER A 113 1.44 -5.55 -16.29
CA SER A 113 1.96 -5.46 -14.93
C SER A 113 1.55 -6.66 -14.07
N VAL A 114 1.20 -7.80 -14.69
CA VAL A 114 0.68 -9.00 -14.02
C VAL A 114 1.60 -10.19 -14.25
N SER A 115 2.06 -10.82 -13.17
CA SER A 115 2.87 -12.05 -13.23
C SER A 115 2.00 -13.28 -13.04
N ARG A 116 2.25 -14.30 -13.85
CA ARG A 116 1.68 -15.65 -13.69
C ARG A 116 2.65 -16.50 -12.90
N THR A 117 2.19 -17.03 -11.77
CA THR A 117 2.90 -18.04 -10.99
C THR A 117 2.74 -19.39 -11.70
N SER A 118 3.85 -20.01 -12.12
CA SER A 118 3.78 -21.37 -12.65
C SER A 118 3.55 -22.34 -11.49
N VAL A 119 2.57 -23.23 -11.63
CA VAL A 119 2.28 -24.31 -10.66
C VAL A 119 3.41 -25.38 -10.66
N ASN A 120 4.45 -25.21 -11.48
CA ASN A 120 5.48 -26.21 -11.75
C ASN A 120 6.92 -25.66 -11.50
N GLY A 121 7.18 -25.10 -10.33
CA GLY A 121 8.51 -24.61 -9.93
C GLY A 121 9.00 -25.25 -8.63
N SER A 122 9.73 -26.37 -8.74
CA SER A 122 10.56 -27.02 -7.71
C SER A 122 10.01 -27.07 -6.27
N GLN A 123 9.25 -28.13 -5.98
CA GLN A 123 9.08 -28.63 -4.62
C GLN A 123 10.46 -29.01 -4.03
N GLY A 124 10.98 -28.18 -3.12
CA GLY A 124 11.94 -28.66 -2.11
C GLY A 124 11.18 -29.55 -1.12
N PRO A 125 11.69 -30.72 -0.69
CA PRO A 125 10.85 -31.76 -0.07
C PRO A 125 10.26 -31.48 1.31
N ASN A 126 10.38 -30.27 1.89
CA ASN A 126 10.00 -30.02 3.29
C ASN A 126 9.56 -28.56 3.55
N SER A 127 8.56 -28.06 2.84
CA SER A 127 7.94 -26.78 3.24
C SER A 127 6.43 -26.96 3.37
N ALA A 128 5.99 -27.19 4.60
CA ALA A 128 4.59 -27.05 4.99
C ALA A 128 4.20 -25.57 4.92
N VAL A 129 3.96 -25.09 3.70
CA VAL A 129 3.35 -23.77 3.47
C VAL A 129 1.83 -23.98 3.44
N PRO A 130 1.03 -23.15 4.14
CA PRO A 130 -0.42 -23.27 4.12
C PRO A 130 -0.95 -23.25 2.68
N SER A 131 -1.85 -24.19 2.36
CA SER A 131 -2.39 -24.47 1.03
C SER A 131 -3.07 -23.30 0.32
N ASP A 132 -3.34 -22.18 1.01
CA ASP A 132 -4.01 -21.00 0.44
C ASP A 132 -3.11 -20.16 -0.48
N ILE A 133 -1.78 -20.22 -0.32
CA ILE A 133 -0.87 -19.39 -1.13
C ILE A 133 -0.54 -20.06 -2.48
N THR A 134 -0.68 -21.39 -2.55
CA THR A 134 -0.46 -22.19 -3.78
C THR A 134 -1.55 -22.02 -4.84
N GLU A 135 -2.67 -21.36 -4.52
CA GLU A 135 -3.78 -21.14 -5.45
C GLU A 135 -3.76 -19.74 -6.10
N LEU A 136 -2.87 -18.83 -5.69
CA LEU A 136 -2.70 -17.57 -6.42
C LEU A 136 -2.07 -17.87 -7.79
N ALA A 137 -2.90 -17.95 -8.83
CA ALA A 137 -2.47 -18.10 -10.24
C ALA A 137 -1.89 -16.80 -10.82
N VAL A 138 -2.13 -15.68 -10.14
CA VAL A 138 -1.84 -14.33 -10.61
C VAL A 138 -1.36 -13.46 -9.45
N VAL A 139 -0.24 -12.78 -9.65
CA VAL A 139 0.32 -11.82 -8.68
C VAL A 139 0.53 -10.47 -9.36
N PRO A 140 -0.02 -9.36 -8.81
CA PRO A 140 0.25 -8.02 -9.30
C PRO A 140 1.75 -7.65 -9.17
N GLY A 141 2.37 -7.26 -10.27
CA GLY A 141 3.80 -6.95 -10.38
C GLY A 141 4.45 -7.65 -11.58
N VAL A 142 5.55 -7.10 -12.09
CA VAL A 142 6.33 -7.70 -13.20
C VAL A 142 7.28 -8.78 -12.66
N ALA A 143 7.42 -9.89 -13.40
CA ALA A 143 8.21 -11.06 -12.97
C ALA A 143 9.73 -10.78 -12.95
N THR A 144 10.17 -9.73 -13.66
CA THR A 144 11.57 -9.48 -14.02
C THR A 144 12.26 -8.42 -13.16
N GLY A 145 11.64 -7.95 -12.07
CA GLY A 145 12.27 -6.98 -11.17
C GLY A 145 12.49 -5.59 -11.82
N GLU A 146 11.83 -5.31 -12.94
CA GLU A 146 11.81 -3.99 -13.54
C GLU A 146 11.09 -3.01 -12.60
N GLY A 147 11.79 -1.93 -12.26
CA GLY A 147 11.31 -0.94 -11.30
C GLY A 147 10.17 -0.06 -11.79
N CYS A 148 9.74 0.87 -10.94
CA CYS A 148 8.76 1.89 -11.30
C CYS A 148 9.33 2.80 -12.41
N SER A 149 9.01 2.52 -13.68
CA SER A 149 9.25 3.44 -14.79
C SER A 149 8.32 4.65 -14.70
N ILE A 150 8.69 5.77 -15.33
CA ILE A 150 7.86 6.99 -15.46
C ILE A 150 6.51 6.73 -16.15
N HIS A 151 6.40 5.64 -16.91
CA HIS A 151 5.15 5.17 -17.52
C HIS A 151 4.33 4.24 -16.61
N GLY A 152 4.75 4.07 -15.35
CA GLY A 152 4.04 3.28 -14.34
C GLY A 152 4.05 1.78 -14.64
N GLY A 153 5.21 1.19 -14.90
CA GLY A 153 5.34 -0.23 -15.26
C GLY A 153 5.21 -1.21 -14.08
N CYS A 154 5.54 -0.80 -12.85
CA CYS A 154 5.56 -1.67 -11.68
C CYS A 154 4.72 -1.13 -10.53
N THR A 155 3.91 -2.01 -9.93
CA THR A 155 3.03 -1.74 -8.78
C THR A 155 3.73 -1.88 -7.44
N SER A 156 4.97 -2.38 -7.47
CA SER A 156 5.80 -2.67 -6.31
C SER A 156 7.07 -1.85 -6.44
N CYS A 157 7.41 -1.06 -5.42
CA CYS A 157 8.66 -0.33 -5.42
C CYS A 157 9.82 -1.34 -5.30
N PRO A 158 10.72 -1.48 -6.29
CA PRO A 158 11.80 -2.47 -6.23
C PRO A 158 12.69 -2.24 -5.01
N TYR A 159 12.92 -0.97 -4.66
CA TYR A 159 13.71 -0.61 -3.47
C TYR A 159 13.05 -1.09 -2.17
N MET A 160 11.72 -1.06 -2.07
CA MET A 160 11.03 -1.59 -0.90
C MET A 160 11.02 -3.13 -0.87
N LYS A 161 11.10 -3.79 -2.03
CA LYS A 161 11.14 -5.25 -2.17
C LYS A 161 12.54 -5.87 -2.13
N ILE A 162 13.60 -5.06 -2.04
CA ILE A 162 14.97 -5.54 -1.78
C ILE A 162 15.08 -6.22 -0.40
N ASN A 163 14.25 -5.83 0.56
CA ASN A 163 14.23 -6.43 1.88
C ASN A 163 13.67 -7.85 1.82
N SER A 164 14.50 -8.83 2.15
CA SER A 164 14.10 -10.24 2.25
C SER A 164 14.10 -10.73 3.70
N LEU A 165 13.29 -11.76 3.99
CA LEU A 165 13.25 -12.38 5.31
C LEU A 165 14.64 -12.85 5.78
N ASN A 166 15.44 -13.42 4.87
CA ASN A 166 16.80 -13.85 5.19
C ASN A 166 17.70 -12.66 5.58
N SER A 167 17.57 -11.52 4.89
CA SER A 167 18.31 -10.30 5.25
C SER A 167 17.89 -9.78 6.62
N LEU A 168 16.59 -9.79 6.93
CA LEU A 168 16.08 -9.41 8.25
C LEU A 168 16.60 -10.35 9.35
N LEU A 169 16.56 -11.66 9.15
CA LEU A 169 17.07 -12.64 10.12
C LEU A 169 18.57 -12.47 10.38
N ARG A 170 19.36 -12.20 9.33
CA ARG A 170 20.80 -11.90 9.47
C ARG A 170 21.03 -10.63 10.29
N VAL A 171 20.26 -9.58 10.07
CA VAL A 171 20.34 -8.35 10.88
C VAL A 171 19.96 -8.66 12.33
N CYS A 172 18.85 -9.37 12.58
CA CYS A 172 18.43 -9.76 13.92
C CYS A 172 19.49 -10.58 14.68
N GLN A 173 20.22 -11.45 13.98
CA GLN A 173 21.32 -12.24 14.56
C GLN A 173 22.56 -11.38 14.87
N GLN A 174 22.73 -10.25 14.19
CA GLN A 174 23.84 -9.32 14.40
C GLN A 174 23.53 -8.24 15.45
N LEU A 175 22.25 -8.06 15.80
CA LEU A 175 21.88 -7.12 16.85
C LEU A 175 22.44 -7.57 18.19
N PRO A 176 23.13 -6.69 18.93
CA PRO A 176 23.64 -7.01 20.25
C PRO A 176 22.48 -7.35 21.19
N SER A 177 22.68 -8.37 22.05
CA SER A 177 21.71 -8.77 23.06
C SER A 177 21.43 -7.62 24.03
N LYS A 178 20.19 -7.10 23.99
CA LYS A 178 19.46 -6.19 24.92
C LYS A 178 20.13 -4.93 25.50
N ASP A 179 21.44 -4.75 25.46
CA ASP A 179 22.16 -3.73 26.25
C ASP A 179 23.22 -2.93 25.47
N ARG A 180 23.28 -3.04 24.13
CA ARG A 180 24.17 -2.16 23.35
C ARG A 180 23.35 -1.38 22.34
N HIS A 181 23.34 -0.06 22.52
CA HIS A 181 22.82 0.85 21.52
C HIS A 181 23.61 0.66 20.21
N PRO A 182 22.94 0.55 19.04
CA PRO A 182 23.64 0.54 17.77
C PRO A 182 24.51 1.80 17.70
N VAL A 183 25.82 1.60 17.52
CA VAL A 183 26.76 2.71 17.33
C VAL A 183 26.34 3.44 16.07
N PRO A 184 26.06 4.75 16.11
CA PRO A 184 25.63 5.48 14.93
C PRO A 184 26.68 5.32 13.82
N MET A 185 26.19 5.00 12.62
CA MET A 185 26.98 4.92 11.40
C MET A 185 27.86 6.17 11.29
N LYS A 186 29.14 6.00 10.91
CA LYS A 186 30.11 7.10 10.79
C LYS A 186 29.45 8.30 10.09
N LEU A 187 29.34 9.39 10.84
CA LEU A 187 28.71 10.62 10.41
C LEU A 187 29.57 11.25 9.32
N THR A 188 29.11 11.17 8.07
CA THR A 188 29.75 11.85 6.95
C THR A 188 29.60 13.36 7.14
N VAL A 189 30.69 14.09 6.91
CA VAL A 189 30.71 15.57 6.97
C VAL A 189 30.58 16.10 5.55
N THR A 190 29.78 17.14 5.36
CA THR A 190 29.67 17.81 4.06
C THR A 190 30.96 18.54 3.68
N PRO A 191 31.19 18.88 2.41
CA PRO A 191 32.34 19.70 1.99
C PRO A 191 32.45 21.05 2.74
N GLY A 192 31.36 21.55 3.31
CA GLY A 192 31.29 22.76 4.13
C GLY A 192 31.51 22.55 5.64
N GLY A 193 31.96 21.37 6.08
CA GLY A 193 32.32 21.10 7.48
C GLY A 193 31.14 20.81 8.43
N LYS A 194 29.90 20.91 7.96
CA LYS A 194 28.71 20.56 8.75
C LYS A 194 28.40 19.06 8.67
N PRO A 195 27.99 18.40 9.77
CA PRO A 195 27.51 17.03 9.74
C PRO A 195 26.31 16.90 8.79
N VAL A 196 26.28 15.83 7.99
CA VAL A 196 25.15 15.56 7.07
C VAL A 196 23.83 15.43 7.85
N VAL A 197 23.87 14.92 9.09
CA VAL A 197 22.67 14.80 9.94
C VAL A 197 22.08 16.14 10.31
N ASP A 198 22.90 17.15 10.63
CA ASP A 198 22.38 18.45 11.04
C ASP A 198 21.66 19.14 9.87
N ILE A 199 22.25 19.04 8.68
CA ILE A 199 21.66 19.57 7.44
C ILE A 199 20.38 18.80 7.07
N GLY A 200 20.35 17.49 7.27
CA GLY A 200 19.17 16.66 6.99
C GLY A 200 18.04 16.85 8.01
N CYS A 201 18.38 17.12 9.28
CA CYS A 201 17.39 17.29 10.36
C CYS A 201 16.69 18.65 10.31
N GLU A 202 17.35 19.71 9.85
CA GLU A 202 16.77 21.05 9.77
C GLU A 202 15.44 21.10 8.99
N PRO A 203 15.32 20.61 7.73
CA PRO A 203 14.06 20.60 7.01
C PRO A 203 13.00 19.70 7.67
N ILE A 204 13.40 18.56 8.24
CA ILE A 204 12.47 17.63 8.93
C ILE A 204 11.85 18.32 10.16
N LEU A 205 12.65 19.04 10.95
CA LEU A 205 12.18 19.80 12.10
C LEU A 205 11.27 20.96 11.67
N HIS A 206 11.60 21.63 10.57
CA HIS A 206 10.74 22.66 9.99
C HIS A 206 9.38 22.10 9.56
N GLU A 207 9.34 20.98 8.85
CA GLU A 207 8.09 20.30 8.48
C GLU A 207 7.27 19.87 9.70
N ALA A 208 7.92 19.32 10.73
CA ALA A 208 7.24 18.95 11.97
C ALA A 208 6.66 20.15 12.73
N LEU A 209 7.40 21.27 12.79
CA LEU A 209 6.95 22.50 13.43
C LEU A 209 5.80 23.17 12.65
N LEU A 210 5.85 23.15 11.31
CA LEU A 210 4.80 23.67 10.45
C LEU A 210 3.55 22.78 10.46
N GLY A 211 3.72 21.46 10.48
CA GLY A 211 2.61 20.49 10.57
C GLY A 211 1.83 20.59 11.90
N ASN A 212 2.49 20.99 12.99
CA ASN A 212 1.85 21.25 14.29
C ASN A 212 1.12 22.60 14.34
N LYS A 213 1.45 23.55 13.46
CA LYS A 213 0.62 24.72 13.19
C LYS A 213 -0.46 24.34 12.18
N LYS A 214 -1.37 23.45 12.58
CA LYS A 214 -2.63 23.28 11.82
C LYS A 214 -3.28 24.65 11.74
N ILE A 215 -3.43 25.14 10.50
CA ILE A 215 -4.12 26.38 10.15
C ILE A 215 -5.50 26.32 10.82
N THR A 216 -5.68 27.12 11.87
CA THR A 216 -6.98 27.51 12.43
C THR A 216 -7.77 28.27 11.40
#